data_AF-A0A7Y5EC93-F1
#
_entry.id   AF-A0A7Y5EC93-F1
#
_cell.length_a   1.000
_cell.length_b   1.000
_cell.length_c   1.000
_cell.angle_alpha   90.00
_cell.angle_beta   90.00
_cell.angle_gamma   90.00
#
_symmetry.space_group_name_H-M   'P 1'
#
loop_
_entity.id
_entity.type
_entity.pdbx_description
1 polymer ?
#
loop_
_entity_poly.entity_id
_entity_poly.type
_entity_poly.pdbx_seq_one_letter_code
_entity_poly.pdbx_strand_id
1 'polypeptide(L)'
;TPTEGFLEEAGCPECRREVGEPLFESLEEWMPAVSDNFTCPLCGHEDDINGFIYLQPCAFSNLGFIFNNWGEAGFTQAFLDSFADWLDQPVTVVQVKLPQG
;
A
#
# COMPACT_ATOMS: atom_id res chain seq x y z
N THR A 1 4.44 -11.55 0.30
CA THR A 1 4.42 -10.10 0.00
C THR A 1 5.41 -9.86 -1.12
N PRO A 2 5.11 -9.02 -2.12
CA PRO A 2 6.07 -8.76 -3.19
C PRO A 2 7.27 -8.01 -2.62
N THR A 3 8.45 -8.59 -2.73
CA THR A 3 9.69 -8.04 -2.15
C THR A 3 10.59 -7.38 -3.19
N GLU A 4 10.39 -7.66 -4.49
CA GLU A 4 11.16 -7.01 -5.56
C GLU A 4 10.47 -5.75 -6.07
N GLY A 5 11.18 -4.62 -6.05
CA GLY A 5 10.71 -3.33 -6.58
C GLY A 5 9.88 -2.50 -5.61
N PHE A 6 9.66 -2.98 -4.39
CA PHE A 6 9.08 -2.19 -3.31
C PHE A 6 10.19 -1.39 -2.62
N LEU A 7 10.07 -0.06 -2.63
CA LEU A 7 11.10 0.84 -2.08
C LEU A 7 11.19 0.87 -0.55
N GLU A 8 10.14 0.46 0.17
CA GLU A 8 10.05 0.60 1.64
C GLU A 8 10.28 2.05 2.14
N GLU A 9 10.01 3.04 1.28
CA GLU A 9 10.15 4.46 1.60
C GLU A 9 8.80 5.12 1.88
N ALA A 10 8.70 5.80 3.02
CA ALA A 10 7.55 6.63 3.37
C ALA A 10 7.98 7.90 4.12
N GLY A 11 7.16 8.94 4.06
CA GLY A 11 7.40 10.23 4.70
C GLY A 11 6.25 10.63 5.62
N CYS A 12 6.61 11.27 6.74
CA CYS A 12 5.61 11.87 7.63
C CYS A 12 5.08 13.19 7.02
N PRO A 13 3.74 13.40 6.95
CA PRO A 13 3.17 14.62 6.38
C PRO A 13 3.46 15.87 7.23
N GLU A 14 3.67 15.69 8.53
CA GLU A 14 3.92 16.77 9.49
C GLU A 14 5.41 17.18 9.49
N CYS A 15 6.32 16.29 9.87
CA CYS A 15 7.73 16.64 10.01
C CYS A 15 8.54 16.55 8.70
N ARG A 16 7.94 16.03 7.61
CA ARG A 16 8.56 15.87 6.28
C ARG A 16 9.88 15.09 6.30
N ARG A 17 10.01 14.16 7.25
CA ARG A 17 11.13 13.23 7.37
C ARG A 17 10.72 11.85 6.88
N GLU A 18 11.71 11.12 6.38
CA GLU A 18 11.60 9.71 6.03
C GLU A 18 11.33 8.88 7.30
N VAL A 19 10.35 7.97 7.22
CA VAL A 19 9.84 7.10 8.31
C VAL A 19 9.38 5.73 7.78
N GLY A 20 9.86 5.30 6.62
CA GLY A 20 9.46 4.07 5.94
C GLY A 20 9.70 2.83 6.79
N GLU A 21 10.95 2.55 7.15
CA GLU A 21 11.32 1.39 7.97
C GLU A 21 10.42 1.22 9.22
N PRO A 22 10.25 2.21 10.11
CA PRO A 22 9.38 2.05 11.28
C PRO A 22 7.89 1.95 10.94
N LEU A 23 7.43 2.56 9.84
CA LEU A 23 6.05 2.42 9.37
C LEU A 23 5.80 0.98 8.88
N PHE A 24 6.73 0.42 8.11
CA PHE A 24 6.59 -0.94 7.58
C PHE A 24 6.73 -2.01 8.67
N GLU A 25 7.52 -1.78 9.71
CA GLU A 25 7.52 -2.62 10.92
C GLU A 25 6.15 -2.63 11.63
N SER A 26 5.44 -1.49 11.67
CA SER A 26 4.09 -1.41 12.27
C SER A 26 3.00 -2.19 11.51
N LEU A 27 3.30 -2.70 10.32
CA LEU A 27 2.35 -3.53 9.57
C LEU A 27 1.99 -4.83 10.29
N GLU A 28 2.84 -5.32 11.18
CA GLU A 28 2.53 -6.47 12.03
C GLU A 28 1.35 -6.20 12.98
N GLU A 29 1.11 -4.94 13.35
CA GLU A 29 -0.05 -4.51 14.15
C GLU A 29 -1.24 -4.11 13.25
N TRP A 30 -0.97 -3.50 12.10
CA TRP A 30 -2.01 -3.13 11.13
C TRP A 30 -2.70 -4.34 10.50
N MET A 31 -1.94 -5.36 10.05
CA MET A 31 -2.48 -6.56 9.40
C MET A 31 -3.55 -7.30 10.21
N PRO A 32 -3.40 -7.52 11.54
CA PRO A 32 -4.44 -8.10 12.39
C PRO A 32 -5.55 -7.11 12.81
N ALA A 33 -5.58 -5.90 12.24
CA ALA A 33 -6.51 -4.82 12.57
C ALA A 33 -6.45 -4.39 14.04
N VAL A 34 -5.25 -4.36 14.64
CA VAL A 34 -5.06 -3.82 16.00
C VAL A 34 -5.17 -2.30 15.98
N SER A 35 -4.69 -1.65 14.91
CA SER A 35 -4.79 -0.22 14.67
C SER A 35 -4.77 0.05 13.16
N ASP A 36 -5.57 1.02 12.70
CA ASP A 36 -5.45 1.61 11.36
C ASP A 36 -4.48 2.80 11.33
N ASN A 37 -4.05 3.27 12.50
CA ASN A 37 -3.20 4.44 12.66
C ASN A 37 -1.73 4.06 12.84
N PHE A 38 -0.84 4.93 12.37
CA PHE A 38 0.59 4.93 12.64
C PHE A 38 1.01 6.24 13.32
N THR A 39 1.84 6.14 14.37
CA THR A 39 2.43 7.31 15.04
C THR A 39 3.87 7.52 14.56
N CYS A 40 4.14 8.68 13.97
CA CYS A 40 5.48 9.07 13.56
C CYS A 40 6.44 9.10 14.77
N PRO A 41 7.52 8.27 14.79
CA PRO A 41 8.43 8.19 15.93
C PRO A 41 9.30 9.44 16.11
N LEU A 42 9.38 10.29 15.09
CA LEU A 42 10.23 11.49 15.10
C LEU A 42 9.53 12.73 15.67
N CYS A 43 8.21 12.84 15.50
CA CYS A 43 7.46 14.05 15.90
C CYS A 43 6.16 13.78 16.67
N GLY A 44 5.75 12.51 16.79
CA GLY A 44 4.54 12.11 17.51
C GLY A 44 3.22 12.37 16.78
N HIS A 45 3.26 12.79 15.50
CA HIS A 45 2.06 12.88 14.68
C HIS A 45 1.46 11.50 14.44
N GLU A 46 0.20 11.31 14.79
CA GLU A 46 -0.59 10.11 14.54
C GLU A 46 -1.61 10.40 13.45
N ASP A 47 -1.71 9.51 12.48
CA ASP A 47 -2.73 9.53 11.43
C ASP A 47 -3.03 8.11 10.95
N ASP A 48 -4.08 7.95 10.14
CA ASP A 48 -4.32 6.71 9.37
C ASP A 48 -3.05 6.36 8.59
N ILE A 49 -2.74 5.07 8.45
CA ILE A 49 -1.54 4.63 7.73
C ILE A 49 -1.50 5.21 6.31
N ASN A 50 -2.65 5.30 5.62
CA ASN A 50 -2.76 5.90 4.28
C ASN A 50 -2.61 7.43 4.26
N GLY A 51 -2.61 8.09 5.43
CA GLY A 51 -2.30 9.52 5.57
C GLY A 51 -0.82 9.85 5.40
N PHE A 52 0.06 8.85 5.43
CA PHE A 52 1.50 9.03 5.22
C PHE A 52 1.86 9.14 3.72
N ILE A 53 3.01 9.75 3.44
CA ILE A 53 3.45 10.04 2.07
C ILE A 53 4.24 8.84 1.55
N TYR A 54 3.75 8.18 0.51
CA TYR A 54 4.47 7.10 -0.17
C TYR A 54 5.15 7.60 -1.44
N LEU A 55 6.43 7.27 -1.62
CA LEU A 55 7.22 7.70 -2.80
C LEU A 55 6.95 6.84 -4.05
N GLN A 56 6.26 5.72 -3.87
CA GLN A 56 5.71 4.88 -4.94
C GLN A 56 4.19 4.71 -4.70
N PRO A 57 3.38 4.43 -5.73
CA PRO A 57 1.96 4.13 -5.54
C PRO A 57 1.78 2.97 -4.54
N CYS A 58 1.27 3.27 -3.35
CA CYS A 58 1.06 2.34 -2.25
C CYS A 58 -0.19 2.77 -1.49
N ALA A 59 -1.00 1.80 -1.09
CA ALA A 59 -2.18 1.99 -0.27
C ALA A 59 -2.45 0.71 0.52
N PHE A 60 -3.04 0.88 1.69
CA PHE A 60 -3.42 -0.17 2.62
C PHE A 60 -4.93 -0.24 2.70
N SER A 61 -5.49 -1.44 2.49
CA SER A 61 -6.92 -1.66 2.52
C SER A 61 -7.24 -2.98 3.20
N ASN A 62 -8.40 -3.02 3.86
CA ASN A 62 -9.02 -4.25 4.34
C ASN A 62 -9.69 -5.07 3.22
N LEU A 63 -9.67 -4.58 1.97
CA LEU A 63 -10.13 -5.30 0.79
C LEU A 63 -8.93 -5.89 0.02
N GLY A 64 -8.95 -7.21 -0.18
CA GLY A 64 -7.97 -7.92 -0.98
C GLY A 64 -8.63 -8.70 -2.13
N PHE A 65 -8.11 -8.54 -3.34
CA PHE A 65 -8.55 -9.28 -4.52
C PHE A 65 -7.41 -10.15 -5.04
N ILE A 66 -7.67 -11.44 -5.22
CA ILE A 66 -6.68 -12.39 -5.76
C ILE A 66 -7.17 -12.87 -7.11
N PHE A 67 -6.34 -12.65 -8.14
CA PHE A 67 -6.58 -13.13 -9.49
C PHE A 67 -5.66 -14.31 -9.78
N ASN A 68 -6.20 -15.53 -9.70
CA ASN A 68 -5.43 -16.74 -9.94
C ASN A 68 -5.12 -16.92 -11.43
N ASN A 69 -3.89 -17.33 -11.75
CA ASN A 69 -3.41 -17.55 -13.13
C ASN A 69 -3.52 -16.32 -14.04
N TRP A 70 -3.46 -15.11 -13.47
CA TRP A 70 -3.70 -13.86 -14.20
C TRP A 70 -2.54 -13.39 -15.07
N GLY A 71 -1.33 -13.89 -14.80
CA GLY A 71 -0.11 -13.84 -15.63
C GLY A 71 -0.03 -12.70 -16.66
N GLU A 72 0.19 -13.06 -17.92
CA GLU A 72 0.23 -12.12 -19.06
C GLU A 72 -1.16 -11.68 -19.54
N ALA A 73 -2.25 -12.26 -19.03
CA ALA A 73 -3.60 -11.92 -19.46
C ALA A 73 -3.94 -10.46 -19.16
N GLY A 74 -3.41 -9.93 -18.06
CA GLY A 74 -3.56 -8.52 -17.68
C GLY A 74 -5.00 -8.11 -17.41
N PHE A 75 -5.22 -6.82 -17.14
CA PHE A 75 -6.55 -6.25 -16.98
C PHE A 75 -6.92 -5.43 -18.23
N THR A 76 -8.15 -5.57 -18.69
CA THR A 76 -8.68 -4.65 -19.71
C THR A 76 -9.03 -3.31 -19.06
N GLN A 77 -8.94 -2.23 -19.82
CA GLN A 77 -9.33 -0.91 -19.31
C GLN A 77 -10.79 -0.89 -18.86
N ALA A 78 -11.70 -1.54 -19.60
CA ALA A 78 -13.11 -1.60 -19.24
C ALA A 78 -13.36 -2.29 -17.87
N PHE A 79 -12.57 -3.32 -17.54
CA PHE A 79 -12.63 -3.94 -16.22
C PHE A 79 -12.14 -2.96 -15.14
N LEU A 80 -10.99 -2.30 -15.35
CA LEU A 80 -10.44 -1.33 -14.40
C LEU A 80 -11.41 -0.17 -14.15
N ASP A 81 -12.04 0.36 -15.19
CA ASP A 81 -13.02 1.44 -15.08
C ASP A 81 -14.25 0.99 -14.28
N SER A 82 -14.79 -0.20 -14.58
CA SER A 82 -15.94 -0.76 -13.85
C SER A 82 -15.60 -1.06 -12.40
N PHE A 83 -14.36 -1.46 -12.13
CA PHE A 83 -13.88 -1.79 -10.80
C PHE A 83 -13.67 -0.53 -9.96
N ALA A 84 -13.10 0.52 -10.54
CA ALA A 84 -12.99 1.84 -9.92
C ALA A 84 -14.37 2.42 -9.57
N ASP A 85 -15.33 2.32 -10.49
CA ASP A 85 -16.71 2.76 -10.28
C ASP A 85 -17.38 1.99 -9.12
N TRP A 86 -17.21 0.67 -9.07
CA TRP A 86 -17.76 -0.14 -7.98
C TRP A 86 -17.13 0.16 -6.61
N LEU A 87 -15.82 0.45 -6.57
CA LEU A 87 -15.11 0.83 -5.35
C LEU A 87 -15.36 2.27 -4.92
N ASP A 88 -15.90 3.13 -5.81
CA ASP A 88 -15.96 4.58 -5.65
C ASP A 88 -14.57 5.19 -5.32
N GLN A 89 -13.51 4.61 -5.90
CA GLN A 89 -12.12 4.98 -5.65
C GLN A 89 -11.26 4.81 -6.93
N PRO A 90 -10.22 5.64 -7.12
CA PRO A 90 -9.27 5.43 -8.21
C PRO A 90 -8.49 4.12 -8.01
N VAL A 91 -8.26 3.39 -9.10
CA VAL A 91 -7.49 2.12 -9.10
C VAL A 91 -6.30 2.22 -10.04
N THR A 92 -5.19 1.57 -9.67
CA THR A 92 -4.01 1.43 -10.54
C THR A 92 -3.51 -0.01 -10.52
N VAL A 93 -2.99 -0.49 -11.65
CA VAL A 93 -2.40 -1.82 -11.73
C VAL A 93 -0.93 -1.73 -11.35
N VAL A 94 -0.57 -2.34 -10.22
CA VAL A 94 0.82 -2.46 -9.78
C VAL A 94 1.33 -3.86 -10.12
N GLN A 95 2.33 -3.94 -11.02
CA GLN A 95 3.00 -5.19 -11.33
C GLN A 95 4.18 -5.39 -10.39
N VAL A 96 4.22 -6.55 -9.74
CA VAL A 96 5.27 -6.92 -8.80
C VAL A 96 5.94 -8.20 -9.28
N LYS A 97 7.27 -8.25 -9.17
CA LYS A 97 8.02 -9.49 -9.43
C LYS A 97 8.02 -10.31 -8.15
N LEU A 98 7.64 -11.58 -8.27
CA LEU A 98 7.85 -12.53 -7.18
C LEU A 98 9.32 -12.98 -7.23
N PRO A 99 10.00 -13.08 -6.08
CA PRO A 99 11.35 -13.62 -6.04
C PRO A 99 11.36 -15.01 -6.69
N GLN A 100 12.31 -15.23 -7.59
CA GLN A 100 12.60 -16.56 -8.12
C GLN A 100 13.20 -17.38 -6.97
N GLY A 101 12.51 -18.46 -6.59
CA GLY A 101 12.97 -19.37 -5.54
C GLY A 101 14.27 -20.09 -5.87
#